data_AF-A0A0D2W030-F1
#
_entry.id   AF-A0A0D2W030-F1
#
_cell.length_a   1.000
_cell.length_b   1.000
_cell.length_c   1.000
_cell.angle_alpha   90.00
_cell.angle_beta   90.00
_cell.angle_gamma   90.00
#
_symmetry.space_group_name_H-M   'P 1'
#
loop_
_entity.id
_entity.type
_entity.pdbx_description
1 polymer ?
#
loop_
_entity_poly.entity_id
_entity_poly.type
_entity_poly.pdbx_seq_one_letter_code
_entity_poly.pdbx_strand_id
1 'polypeptide(L)'
;MSITDALLKKVQAASGLGFGSFLVLHLCNTLSGHISPAVYDSVQSVLRCYYQNPAVELVMVFGSLSIHVGASLWRMQKRVAADAVLAQSLKHELSTADVSATSAPDPKAVRAAAAGPDTMTLSLVRKLHRLSGLALLPLISVHVMATRLSPIVSGVVPDMTIVTGSSVWKAFVPLGALLVSSVLAMTGYYWHIATPRVYTDYVQLHEVYMQYVPDVVRKHLPH
;
A
#
# COMPACT_ATOMS: atom_id res chain seq x y z
N MET A 1 -10.23 15.10 -19.37
CA MET A 1 -9.70 15.62 -18.11
C MET A 1 -8.61 14.66 -17.62
N SER A 2 -7.36 15.08 -17.51
CA SER A 2 -6.26 14.20 -17.07
C SER A 2 -6.28 14.05 -15.54
N ILE A 3 -6.06 12.83 -15.03
CA ILE A 3 -6.01 12.58 -13.58
C ILE A 3 -4.67 13.10 -13.04
N THR A 4 -4.72 14.08 -12.15
CA THR A 4 -3.53 14.66 -11.51
C THR A 4 -2.94 13.69 -10.47
N ASP A 5 -1.63 13.76 -10.23
CA ASP A 5 -0.98 12.95 -9.18
C ASP A 5 -1.51 13.30 -7.77
N ALA A 6 -1.86 14.56 -7.56
CA ALA A 6 -2.46 15.05 -6.31
C ALA A 6 -3.82 14.39 -6.04
N LEU A 7 -4.69 14.29 -7.06
CA LEU A 7 -5.97 13.60 -6.93
C LEU A 7 -5.76 12.11 -6.64
N LEU A 8 -4.84 11.46 -7.37
CA LEU A 8 -4.56 10.04 -7.21
C LEU A 8 -4.04 9.69 -5.81
N LYS A 9 -3.24 10.58 -5.21
CA LYS A 9 -2.80 10.49 -3.80
C LYS A 9 -3.98 10.55 -2.83
N LYS A 10 -4.87 11.53 -2.99
CA LYS A 10 -6.06 11.70 -2.13
C LYS A 10 -6.98 10.49 -2.24
N VAL A 11 -7.24 10.03 -3.46
CA VAL A 11 -8.08 8.85 -3.73
C VAL A 11 -7.48 7.60 -3.08
N GLN A 12 -6.19 7.34 -3.27
CA GLN A 12 -5.52 6.19 -2.66
C GLN A 12 -5.55 6.23 -1.12
N ALA A 13 -5.35 7.42 -0.53
CA ALA A 13 -5.37 7.59 0.91
C ALA A 13 -6.78 7.38 1.49
N ALA A 14 -7.79 8.00 0.88
CA ALA A 14 -9.18 7.86 1.31
C ALA A 14 -9.67 6.41 1.18
N SER A 15 -9.37 5.76 0.05
CA SER A 15 -9.76 4.36 -0.16
C SER A 15 -8.99 3.40 0.75
N GLY A 16 -7.72 3.69 1.05
CA GLY A 16 -6.93 2.95 2.03
C GLY A 16 -7.49 3.07 3.46
N LEU A 17 -7.95 4.26 3.84
CA LEU A 17 -8.65 4.50 5.12
C LEU A 17 -9.96 3.72 5.20
N GLY A 18 -10.75 3.75 4.12
CA GLY A 18 -11.98 2.98 4.01
C GLY A 18 -11.73 1.48 4.19
N PHE A 19 -10.83 0.90 3.40
CA PHE A 19 -10.44 -0.51 3.51
C PHE A 19 -9.87 -0.85 4.90
N GLY A 20 -9.00 0.01 5.43
CA GLY A 20 -8.36 -0.18 6.72
C GLY A 20 -9.35 -0.28 7.88
N SER A 21 -10.43 0.52 7.85
CA SER A 21 -11.49 0.44 8.86
C SER A 21 -12.17 -0.94 8.91
N PHE A 22 -12.48 -1.50 7.73
CA PHE A 22 -13.03 -2.85 7.62
C PHE A 22 -12.04 -3.91 8.10
N LEU A 23 -10.77 -3.76 7.73
CA LEU A 23 -9.70 -4.69 8.10
C LEU A 23 -9.49 -4.76 9.62
N VAL A 24 -9.58 -3.64 10.33
CA VAL A 24 -9.50 -3.61 11.81
C VAL A 24 -10.64 -4.44 12.41
N LEU A 25 -11.89 -4.20 12.00
CA LEU A 25 -13.03 -4.96 12.52
C LEU A 25 -12.95 -6.45 12.17
N HIS A 26 -12.50 -6.77 10.95
CA HIS A 26 -12.25 -8.13 10.50
C HIS A 26 -11.25 -8.87 11.40
N LEU A 27 -10.13 -8.21 11.71
CA LEU A 27 -9.09 -8.77 12.57
C LEU A 27 -9.56 -8.88 14.02
N CYS A 28 -10.29 -7.90 14.56
CA CYS A 28 -10.87 -8.00 15.90
C CYS A 28 -11.82 -9.20 16.02
N ASN A 29 -12.70 -9.40 15.02
CA ASN A 29 -13.57 -10.57 14.98
C ASN A 29 -12.75 -11.86 14.95
N THR A 30 -11.76 -11.95 14.06
CA THR A 30 -10.92 -13.15 13.92
C THR A 30 -10.13 -13.47 15.20
N LEU A 31 -9.56 -12.44 15.83
CA LEU A 31 -8.80 -12.57 17.08
C LEU A 31 -9.67 -13.09 18.23
N SER A 32 -10.94 -12.70 18.26
CA SER A 32 -11.88 -13.16 19.28
C SER A 32 -12.11 -14.68 19.26
N GLY A 33 -11.89 -15.33 18.11
CA GLY A 33 -11.91 -16.79 17.97
C GLY A 33 -10.78 -17.51 18.69
N HIS A 34 -9.68 -16.82 19.04
CA HIS A 34 -8.64 -17.39 19.91
C HIS A 34 -9.08 -17.47 21.38
N ILE A 35 -10.11 -16.72 21.79
CA ILE A 35 -10.64 -16.76 23.16
C ILE A 35 -11.60 -17.95 23.29
N SER A 36 -12.65 -17.98 22.46
CA SER A 36 -13.54 -19.13 22.31
C SER A 36 -14.43 -18.97 21.08
N PRO A 37 -15.01 -20.06 20.56
CA PRO A 37 -16.04 -19.98 19.51
C PRO A 37 -17.24 -19.11 19.91
N ALA A 38 -17.70 -19.20 21.16
CA ALA A 38 -18.85 -18.41 21.64
C ALA A 38 -18.56 -16.89 21.67
N VAL A 39 -17.33 -16.50 22.01
CA VAL A 39 -16.91 -15.09 21.96
C VAL A 39 -16.86 -14.60 20.52
N TYR A 40 -16.35 -15.42 19.59
CA TYR A 40 -16.38 -15.09 18.16
C TYR A 40 -17.79 -14.91 17.63
N ASP A 41 -18.71 -15.84 17.91
CA ASP A 41 -20.08 -15.74 17.44
C ASP A 41 -20.79 -14.51 18.02
N SER A 42 -20.50 -14.17 19.29
CA SER A 42 -21.02 -12.97 19.95
C SER A 42 -20.50 -11.69 19.29
N VAL A 43 -19.19 -11.57 19.06
CA VAL A 43 -18.58 -10.43 18.37
C VAL A 43 -19.11 -10.34 16.94
N GLN A 44 -19.20 -11.46 16.22
CA GLN A 44 -19.72 -11.49 14.86
C GLN A 44 -21.18 -11.08 14.80
N SER A 45 -22.00 -11.45 15.80
CA SER A 45 -23.41 -11.05 15.87
C SER A 45 -23.58 -9.53 15.94
N VAL A 46 -22.70 -8.85 16.69
CA VAL A 46 -22.69 -7.38 16.80
C VAL A 46 -22.17 -6.76 15.51
N LEU A 47 -21.09 -7.31 14.94
CA LEU A 47 -20.48 -6.77 13.73
C LEU A 47 -21.30 -7.04 12.46
N ARG A 48 -22.23 -8.00 12.46
CA ARG A 48 -23.03 -8.40 11.27
C ARG A 48 -23.70 -7.24 10.55
N CYS A 49 -24.17 -6.23 11.27
CA CYS A 49 -24.81 -5.05 10.69
C CYS A 49 -23.89 -4.26 9.72
N TYR A 50 -22.58 -4.43 9.87
CA TYR A 50 -21.54 -3.82 9.05
C TYR A 50 -20.75 -4.86 8.23
N TYR A 51 -20.28 -5.92 8.89
CA TYR A 51 -19.32 -6.92 8.38
C TYR A 51 -19.93 -8.01 7.47
N GLN A 52 -21.26 -8.10 7.40
CA GLN A 52 -22.00 -9.01 6.50
C GLN A 52 -23.17 -8.28 5.81
N ASN A 53 -23.07 -6.95 5.70
CA ASN A 53 -24.02 -6.14 4.97
C ASN A 53 -23.58 -6.06 3.50
N PRO A 54 -24.37 -6.55 2.53
CA PRO A 54 -23.95 -6.59 1.11
C PRO A 54 -23.57 -5.23 0.54
N ALA A 55 -24.23 -4.14 0.96
CA ALA A 55 -23.91 -2.80 0.50
C ALA A 55 -22.56 -2.32 1.07
N VAL A 56 -22.31 -2.58 2.35
CA VAL A 56 -21.02 -2.26 2.99
C VAL A 56 -19.90 -3.09 2.38
N GLU A 57 -20.11 -4.38 2.14
CA GLU A 57 -19.11 -5.23 1.50
C GLU A 57 -18.78 -4.72 0.09
N LEU A 58 -19.79 -4.40 -0.72
CA LEU A 58 -19.57 -3.88 -2.07
C LEU A 58 -18.80 -2.56 -2.07
N VAL A 59 -19.13 -1.63 -1.19
CA VAL A 59 -18.53 -0.29 -1.18
C VAL A 59 -17.19 -0.28 -0.43
N MET A 60 -17.20 -0.75 0.82
CA MET A 60 -16.07 -0.65 1.75
C MET A 60 -15.04 -1.75 1.57
N VAL A 61 -15.40 -2.92 1.03
CA VAL A 61 -14.42 -3.99 0.75
C VAL A 61 -14.02 -3.92 -0.72
N PHE A 62 -14.94 -4.21 -1.63
CA PHE A 62 -14.61 -4.29 -3.05
C PHE A 62 -14.27 -2.91 -3.63
N GLY A 63 -15.14 -1.92 -3.46
CA GLY A 63 -14.94 -0.57 -4.00
C GLY A 63 -13.66 0.06 -3.48
N SER A 64 -13.50 0.14 -2.15
CA SER A 64 -12.34 0.78 -1.54
C SER A 64 -11.02 0.05 -1.89
N LEU A 65 -10.98 -1.28 -1.85
CA LEU A 65 -9.79 -2.06 -2.17
C LEU A 65 -9.43 -1.92 -3.66
N SER A 66 -10.39 -2.05 -4.57
CA SER A 66 -10.15 -1.90 -6.01
C SER A 66 -9.63 -0.50 -6.35
N ILE A 67 -10.22 0.55 -5.77
CA ILE A 67 -9.76 1.92 -5.95
C ILE A 67 -8.35 2.10 -5.36
N HIS A 68 -8.09 1.54 -4.17
CA HIS A 68 -6.77 1.62 -3.52
C HIS A 68 -5.68 0.95 -4.36
N VAL A 69 -5.91 -0.28 -4.81
CA VAL A 69 -4.98 -1.04 -5.66
C VAL A 69 -4.81 -0.34 -7.00
N GLY A 70 -5.91 0.05 -7.65
CA GLY A 70 -5.87 0.74 -8.95
C GLY A 70 -5.08 2.04 -8.90
N ALA A 71 -5.32 2.89 -7.89
CA ALA A 71 -4.57 4.11 -7.68
C ALA A 71 -3.08 3.85 -7.41
N SER A 72 -2.77 2.82 -6.62
CA SER A 72 -1.38 2.42 -6.30
C SER A 72 -0.62 1.95 -7.54
N LEU A 73 -1.23 1.08 -8.35
CA LEU A 73 -0.65 0.56 -9.60
C LEU A 73 -0.47 1.68 -10.63
N TRP A 74 -1.44 2.57 -10.76
CA TRP A 74 -1.35 3.70 -11.68
C TRP A 74 -0.20 4.65 -11.30
N ARG A 75 -0.03 4.96 -10.01
CA ARG A 75 1.11 5.77 -9.53
C ARG A 75 2.44 5.08 -9.79
N MET A 76 2.49 3.76 -9.62
CA MET A 76 3.67 2.97 -9.90
C MET A 76 4.05 3.04 -11.39
N GLN A 77 3.08 2.92 -12.29
CA GLN A 77 3.30 3.06 -13.73
C GLN A 77 3.79 4.47 -14.09
N LYS A 78 3.17 5.53 -13.56
CA LYS A 78 3.61 6.92 -13.79
C LYS A 78 5.05 7.16 -13.33
N ARG A 79 5.47 6.55 -12.21
CA ARG A 79 6.85 6.64 -11.71
C ARG A 79 7.84 5.94 -12.63
N VAL A 80 7.53 4.72 -13.07
CA VAL A 80 8.39 3.99 -14.01
C VAL A 80 8.56 4.75 -15.32
N ALA A 81 7.49 5.35 -15.85
CA ALA A 81 7.57 6.19 -17.04
C ALA A 81 8.44 7.45 -16.82
N ALA A 82 8.27 8.14 -15.70
CA ALA A 82 9.08 9.31 -15.36
C ALA A 82 10.57 8.96 -15.17
N ASP A 83 10.87 7.84 -14.52
CA ASP A 83 12.24 7.34 -14.32
C ASP A 83 12.91 6.99 -15.65
N ALA A 84 12.15 6.42 -16.60
CA ALA A 84 12.64 6.11 -17.95
C ALA A 84 12.97 7.38 -18.75
N VAL A 85 12.11 8.41 -18.70
CA VAL A 85 12.35 9.71 -19.34
C VAL A 85 13.59 10.38 -18.74
N LEU A 86 13.70 10.43 -17.41
CA LEU A 86 14.88 10.99 -16.73
C LEU A 86 16.16 10.24 -17.11
N ALA A 87 16.13 8.91 -17.16
CA ALA A 87 17.27 8.11 -17.58
C ALA A 87 17.69 8.40 -19.03
N GLN A 88 16.73 8.68 -19.92
CA GLN A 88 17.01 9.08 -21.29
C GLN A 88 17.62 10.50 -21.36
N SER A 89 17.07 11.46 -20.62
CA SER A 89 17.61 12.83 -20.54
C SER A 89 19.04 12.85 -20.01
N LEU A 90 19.32 12.09 -18.93
CA LEU A 90 20.67 11.96 -18.38
C LEU A 90 21.64 11.35 -19.39
N LYS A 91 21.24 10.29 -20.12
CA LYS A 91 22.09 9.71 -21.17
C LYS A 91 22.41 10.72 -22.27
N HIS A 92 21.45 11.53 -22.68
CA HIS A 92 21.65 12.58 -23.67
C HIS A 92 22.62 13.65 -23.15
N GLU A 93 22.41 14.17 -21.93
CA GLU A 93 23.30 15.15 -21.31
C GLU A 93 24.73 14.63 -21.16
N LEU A 94 24.92 13.39 -20.67
CA LEU A 94 26.24 12.77 -20.58
C LEU A 94 26.89 12.64 -21.97
N SER A 95 26.15 12.20 -22.99
CA SER A 95 26.67 12.10 -24.35
C SER A 95 27.07 13.44 -24.94
N THR A 96 26.41 14.54 -24.54
CA THR A 96 26.80 15.91 -24.96
C THR A 96 27.94 16.48 -24.11
N ALA A 97 28.07 16.05 -22.85
CA ALA A 97 29.12 16.49 -21.93
C ALA A 97 30.48 15.80 -22.19
N ASP A 98 30.48 14.60 -22.79
CA ASP A 98 31.69 13.90 -23.26
C ASP A 98 32.47 14.69 -24.34
N VAL A 99 31.86 15.73 -24.92
CA VAL A 99 32.57 16.68 -25.81
C VAL A 99 33.32 17.75 -25.00
N SER A 100 33.15 17.84 -23.67
CA SER A 100 33.65 18.98 -22.88
C SER A 100 34.21 18.71 -21.47
N ALA A 101 34.18 17.51 -20.88
CA ALA A 101 34.63 17.34 -19.48
C ALA A 101 35.41 16.06 -19.16
N THR A 102 36.74 16.18 -19.09
CA THR A 102 37.60 15.39 -18.21
C THR A 102 37.23 15.69 -16.75
N SER A 103 36.86 14.66 -15.96
CA SER A 103 36.65 14.68 -14.49
C SER A 103 35.28 15.12 -13.91
N ALA A 104 34.16 14.53 -14.36
CA ALA A 104 32.91 14.59 -13.59
C ALA A 104 32.90 13.53 -12.45
N PRO A 105 32.54 13.89 -11.21
CA PRO A 105 32.44 12.94 -10.09
C PRO A 105 31.30 11.93 -10.29
N ASP A 106 31.50 10.69 -9.82
CA ASP A 106 30.52 9.59 -9.96
C ASP A 106 29.14 9.99 -9.39
N PRO A 107 28.08 10.07 -10.22
CA PRO A 107 26.72 10.42 -9.80
C PRO A 107 26.18 9.53 -8.67
N LYS A 108 26.65 8.27 -8.57
CA LYS A 108 26.26 7.36 -7.50
C LYS A 108 26.94 7.71 -6.18
N ALA A 109 28.19 8.18 -6.21
CA ALA A 109 28.92 8.60 -5.02
C ALA A 109 28.34 9.88 -4.41
N VAL A 110 27.92 10.84 -5.24
CA VAL A 110 27.26 12.07 -4.79
C VAL A 110 25.89 11.77 -4.18
N ARG A 111 25.09 10.88 -4.80
CA ARG A 111 23.81 10.42 -4.24
C ARG A 111 23.97 9.63 -2.95
N ALA A 112 25.02 8.82 -2.83
CA ALA A 112 25.30 8.06 -1.62
C ALA A 112 25.77 8.97 -0.47
N ALA A 113 26.54 10.01 -0.76
CA ALA A 113 27.00 11.00 0.23
C ALA A 113 25.87 11.92 0.73
N ALA A 114 24.90 12.26 -0.13
CA ALA A 114 23.72 13.05 0.27
C ALA A 114 22.65 12.22 1.01
N ALA A 115 22.71 10.88 0.89
CA ALA A 115 21.79 9.96 1.54
C ALA A 115 22.24 9.68 2.98
N GLY A 116 21.83 10.51 3.93
CA GLY A 116 22.03 10.25 5.36
C GLY A 116 21.37 8.94 5.83
N PRO A 117 21.72 8.39 7.01
CA PRO A 117 21.25 7.08 7.50
C PRO A 117 19.72 6.95 7.52
N ASP A 118 18.99 8.04 7.75
CA ASP A 118 17.51 8.08 7.73
C ASP A 118 16.90 7.88 6.33
N THR A 119 17.64 8.23 5.28
CA THR A 119 17.17 8.02 3.89
C THR A 119 17.22 6.55 3.48
N MET A 120 18.17 5.78 4.03
CA MET A 120 18.32 4.35 3.74
C MET A 120 17.15 3.56 4.34
N THR A 121 16.76 3.85 5.58
CA THR A 121 15.60 3.24 6.26
C THR A 121 14.29 3.60 5.55
N LEU A 122 14.08 4.87 5.17
CA LEU A 122 12.91 5.29 4.38
C LEU A 122 12.81 4.59 3.02
N SER A 123 13.95 4.35 2.35
CA SER A 123 13.99 3.65 1.07
C SER A 123 13.61 2.17 1.22
N LEU A 124 14.08 1.53 2.29
CA LEU A 124 13.79 0.14 2.60
C LEU A 124 12.31 -0.03 2.94
N VAL A 125 11.75 0.81 3.80
CA VAL A 125 10.33 0.80 4.18
C VAL A 125 9.44 0.90 2.94
N ARG A 126 9.75 1.83 2.03
CA ARG A 126 8.99 1.98 0.77
C ARG A 126 9.08 0.74 -0.11
N LYS A 127 10.25 0.12 -0.22
CA LYS A 127 10.45 -1.13 -0.97
C LYS A 127 9.65 -2.28 -0.34
N LEU A 128 9.73 -2.43 0.98
CA LEU A 128 9.00 -3.46 1.72
C LEU A 128 7.49 -3.27 1.61
N HIS A 129 6.99 -2.03 1.72
CA HIS A 129 5.57 -1.73 1.56
C HIS A 129 5.06 -2.06 0.15
N ARG A 130 5.87 -1.76 -0.89
CA ARG A 130 5.52 -2.12 -2.27
C ARG A 130 5.52 -3.64 -2.46
N LEU A 131 6.53 -4.33 -1.94
CA LEU A 131 6.63 -5.77 -2.02
C LEU A 131 5.48 -6.46 -1.28
N SER A 132 5.15 -5.98 -0.08
CA SER A 132 4.03 -6.51 0.71
C SER A 132 2.70 -6.28 -0.01
N GLY A 133 2.47 -5.11 -0.59
CA GLY A 133 1.28 -4.85 -1.40
C GLY A 133 1.15 -5.81 -2.59
N LEU A 134 2.26 -6.08 -3.30
CA LEU A 134 2.27 -7.02 -4.43
C LEU A 134 2.07 -8.47 -3.99
N ALA A 135 2.67 -8.88 -2.87
CA ALA A 135 2.51 -10.23 -2.32
C ALA A 135 1.09 -10.45 -1.74
N LEU A 136 0.51 -9.44 -1.12
CA LEU A 136 -0.83 -9.49 -0.54
C LEU A 136 -1.92 -9.50 -1.60
N LEU A 137 -1.71 -8.88 -2.77
CA LEU A 137 -2.72 -8.79 -3.81
C LEU A 137 -3.33 -10.15 -4.22
N PRO A 138 -2.54 -11.19 -4.60
CA PRO A 138 -3.10 -12.50 -4.92
C PRO A 138 -3.71 -13.18 -3.70
N LEU A 139 -3.11 -13.03 -2.51
CA LEU A 139 -3.58 -13.67 -1.28
C LEU A 139 -4.94 -13.12 -0.85
N ILE A 140 -5.11 -11.80 -0.85
CA ILE A 140 -6.38 -11.13 -0.57
C ILE A 140 -7.42 -11.51 -1.62
N SER A 141 -7.04 -11.58 -2.89
CA SER A 141 -7.96 -11.98 -3.96
C SER A 141 -8.52 -13.38 -3.72
N VAL A 142 -7.66 -14.36 -3.46
CA VAL A 142 -8.07 -15.73 -3.14
C VAL A 142 -8.89 -15.79 -1.86
N HIS A 143 -8.48 -15.06 -0.81
CA HIS A 143 -9.22 -14.98 0.44
C HIS A 143 -10.64 -14.46 0.22
N VAL A 144 -10.81 -13.32 -0.45
CA VAL A 144 -12.12 -12.71 -0.72
C VAL A 144 -13.00 -13.63 -1.56
N MET A 145 -12.44 -14.29 -2.58
CA MET A 145 -13.18 -15.30 -3.37
C MET A 145 -13.69 -16.45 -2.50
N ALA A 146 -12.82 -17.00 -1.65
CA ALA A 146 -13.12 -18.16 -0.82
C ALA A 146 -14.10 -17.85 0.32
N THR A 147 -13.95 -16.70 1.00
CA THR A 147 -14.69 -16.39 2.22
C THR A 147 -15.91 -15.50 2.00
N ARG A 148 -16.02 -14.83 0.84
CA ARG A 148 -17.14 -13.90 0.56
C ARG A 148 -17.96 -14.30 -0.65
N LEU A 149 -17.34 -14.55 -1.80
CA LEU A 149 -18.13 -14.91 -2.98
C LEU A 149 -18.75 -16.29 -2.84
N SER A 150 -18.01 -17.27 -2.29
CA SER A 150 -18.54 -18.63 -2.11
C SER A 150 -19.82 -18.67 -1.25
N PRO A 151 -19.89 -18.04 -0.06
CA PRO A 151 -21.14 -17.95 0.71
C PRO A 151 -22.28 -17.22 0.00
N ILE A 152 -21.99 -16.12 -0.72
CA ILE A 152 -23.01 -15.36 -1.47
C ILE A 152 -23.61 -16.23 -2.59
N VAL A 153 -22.76 -16.96 -3.31
CA VAL A 153 -23.18 -17.84 -4.41
C VAL A 153 -23.90 -19.09 -3.89
N SER A 154 -23.51 -19.60 -2.72
CA SER A 154 -24.11 -20.81 -2.12
C SER A 154 -25.32 -20.54 -1.22
N GLY A 155 -25.59 -19.28 -0.87
CA GLY A 155 -26.70 -18.90 0.03
C GLY A 155 -26.51 -19.31 1.49
N VAL A 156 -25.31 -19.75 1.89
CA VAL A 156 -25.01 -20.23 3.23
C VAL A 156 -24.50 -19.10 4.11
N VAL A 157 -25.09 -18.91 5.30
CA VAL A 157 -24.59 -17.94 6.28
C VAL A 157 -23.32 -18.50 6.95
N PRO A 158 -22.16 -17.81 6.87
CA PRO A 158 -20.93 -18.28 7.49
C PRO A 158 -21.03 -18.33 9.02
N ASP A 159 -20.68 -19.47 9.62
CA ASP A 159 -20.47 -19.68 11.06
C ASP A 159 -19.07 -20.27 11.34
N MET A 160 -18.66 -20.35 12.62
CA MET A 160 -17.36 -20.95 12.98
C MET A 160 -17.21 -22.41 12.57
N THR A 161 -18.32 -23.14 12.47
CA THR A 161 -18.36 -24.55 12.07
C THR A 161 -17.93 -24.74 10.62
N ILE A 162 -18.37 -23.85 9.72
CA ILE A 162 -17.96 -23.79 8.31
C ILE A 162 -16.50 -23.33 8.19
N VAL A 163 -16.11 -22.33 9.00
CA VAL A 163 -14.73 -21.81 9.02
C VAL A 163 -13.76 -22.93 9.43
N THR A 164 -14.02 -23.62 10.54
CA THR A 164 -13.11 -24.67 11.08
C THR A 164 -13.23 -26.02 10.35
N GLY A 165 -14.38 -26.33 9.76
CA GLY A 165 -14.66 -27.60 9.09
C GLY A 165 -14.11 -27.72 7.67
N SER A 166 -13.82 -26.61 6.98
CA SER A 166 -13.36 -26.68 5.58
C SER A 166 -11.89 -27.14 5.47
N SER A 167 -11.63 -28.10 4.59
CA SER A 167 -10.26 -28.53 4.25
C SER A 167 -9.42 -27.40 3.68
N VAL A 168 -10.08 -26.41 3.04
CA VAL A 168 -9.47 -25.17 2.57
C VAL A 168 -8.91 -24.38 3.77
N TRP A 169 -9.68 -24.20 4.83
CA TRP A 169 -9.22 -23.49 6.02
C TRP A 169 -8.01 -24.15 6.67
N LYS A 170 -7.99 -25.48 6.80
CA LYS A 170 -6.83 -26.20 7.38
C LYS A 170 -5.53 -25.99 6.60
N ALA A 171 -5.61 -25.82 5.27
CA ALA A 171 -4.45 -25.46 4.44
C ALA A 171 -4.10 -23.96 4.52
N PHE A 172 -5.10 -23.09 4.72
CA PHE A 172 -4.94 -21.64 4.77
C PHE A 172 -4.59 -21.09 6.14
N VAL A 173 -4.92 -21.74 7.27
CA VAL A 173 -4.62 -21.30 8.64
C VAL A 173 -3.16 -20.92 8.87
N PRO A 174 -2.16 -21.74 8.47
CA PRO A 174 -0.75 -21.34 8.62
C PRO A 174 -0.38 -20.12 7.76
N LEU A 175 -0.98 -19.98 6.57
CA LEU A 175 -0.79 -18.82 5.69
C LEU A 175 -1.54 -17.57 6.20
N GLY A 176 -2.71 -17.76 6.79
CA GLY A 176 -3.59 -16.73 7.35
C GLY A 176 -3.00 -16.15 8.62
N ALA A 177 -2.38 -16.97 9.48
CA ALA A 177 -1.60 -16.51 10.62
C ALA A 177 -0.41 -15.64 10.18
N LEU A 178 0.28 -16.03 9.09
CA LEU A 178 1.31 -15.19 8.46
C LEU A 178 0.73 -13.89 7.91
N LEU A 179 -0.46 -13.92 7.30
CA LEU A 179 -1.10 -12.74 6.71
C LEU A 179 -1.57 -11.76 7.79
N VAL A 180 -2.23 -12.26 8.84
CA VAL A 180 -2.66 -11.51 10.01
C VAL A 180 -1.46 -10.90 10.72
N SER A 181 -0.39 -11.67 10.92
CA SER A 181 0.86 -11.16 11.51
C SER A 181 1.52 -10.10 10.62
N SER A 182 1.51 -10.28 9.30
CA SER A 182 2.08 -9.33 8.34
C SER A 182 1.27 -8.03 8.26
N VAL A 183 -0.06 -8.13 8.31
CA VAL A 183 -0.98 -6.99 8.30
C VAL A 183 -0.92 -6.24 9.63
N LEU A 184 -0.92 -6.92 10.78
CA LEU A 184 -0.75 -6.29 12.10
C LEU A 184 0.63 -5.63 12.23
N ALA A 185 1.69 -6.29 11.76
CA ALA A 185 3.03 -5.70 11.73
C ALA A 185 3.09 -4.45 10.83
N MET A 186 2.48 -4.50 9.63
CA MET A 186 2.46 -3.35 8.72
C MET A 186 1.56 -2.21 9.20
N THR A 187 0.39 -2.52 9.76
CA THR A 187 -0.58 -1.53 10.26
C THR A 187 -0.07 -0.87 11.53
N GLY A 188 0.50 -1.65 12.47
CA GLY A 188 1.17 -1.11 13.65
C GLY A 188 2.38 -0.24 13.30
N TYR A 189 3.17 -0.64 12.29
CA TYR A 189 4.30 0.15 11.81
C TYR A 189 3.84 1.46 11.13
N TYR A 190 2.82 1.42 10.27
CA TYR A 190 2.32 2.61 9.57
C TYR A 190 1.63 3.60 10.51
N TRP A 191 0.85 3.11 11.48
CA TRP A 191 0.11 3.94 12.43
C TRP A 191 1.03 4.66 13.42
N HIS A 192 2.14 4.04 13.82
CA HIS A 192 3.07 4.63 14.78
C HIS A 192 4.19 5.48 14.15
N ILE A 193 4.64 5.17 12.93
CA ILE A 193 5.84 5.79 12.35
C ILE A 193 5.51 6.67 11.14
N ALA A 194 4.61 6.23 10.26
CA ALA A 194 4.42 6.88 8.96
C ALA A 194 3.47 8.09 9.02
N THR A 195 2.44 8.07 9.87
CA THR A 195 1.44 9.15 9.97
C THR A 195 2.04 10.49 10.40
N PRO A 196 2.91 10.58 11.42
CA PRO A 196 3.56 11.84 11.79
C PRO A 196 4.68 12.25 10.81
N ARG A 197 5.48 11.29 10.32
CA ARG A 197 6.71 11.56 9.52
C ARG A 197 6.46 11.81 8.04
N VAL A 198 5.48 11.15 7.42
CA VAL A 198 5.15 11.40 6.01
C VAL A 198 4.59 12.80 5.80
N TYR A 199 3.98 13.41 6.82
CA TYR A 199 3.54 14.80 6.77
C TYR A 199 4.70 15.79 6.93
N THR A 200 5.67 15.50 7.82
CA THR A 200 6.84 16.38 8.07
C THR A 200 7.91 16.28 6.99
N ASP A 201 8.22 15.07 6.50
CA ASP A 201 9.25 14.86 5.47
C ASP A 201 8.84 15.44 4.11
N TYR A 202 7.55 15.45 3.77
CA TYR A 202 7.09 16.03 2.51
C TYR A 202 7.23 17.56 2.48
N VAL A 203 7.07 18.21 3.63
CA VAL A 203 7.24 19.65 3.78
C VAL A 203 8.73 20.00 3.75
N GLN A 204 9.57 19.28 4.51
CA GLN A 204 11.01 19.56 4.55
C GLN A 204 11.75 19.21 3.26
N LEU A 205 11.44 18.09 2.60
CA LEU A 205 12.09 17.74 1.33
C LEU A 205 11.70 18.70 0.20
N HIS A 206 10.50 19.27 0.23
CA HIS A 206 10.10 20.27 -0.77
C HIS A 206 10.89 21.58 -0.62
N GLU A 207 11.12 22.04 0.62
CA GLU A 207 11.93 23.23 0.88
C GLU A 207 13.40 23.04 0.48
N VAL A 208 14.00 21.90 0.86
CA VAL A 208 15.40 21.59 0.50
C VAL A 208 15.54 21.38 -1.01
N TYR A 209 14.60 20.69 -1.66
CA TYR A 209 14.64 20.48 -3.10
C TYR A 209 14.52 21.82 -3.85
N MET A 210 13.67 22.75 -3.41
CA MET A 210 13.58 24.08 -4.02
C MET A 210 14.85 24.92 -3.85
N GLN A 211 15.63 24.67 -2.79
CA GLN A 211 16.87 25.39 -2.47
C GLN A 211 18.07 24.91 -3.30
N TYR A 212 18.09 23.66 -3.76
CA TYR A 212 19.22 23.05 -4.48
C TYR A 212 18.95 22.73 -5.95
N VAL A 213 17.72 22.91 -6.44
CA VAL A 213 17.43 22.79 -7.88
C VAL A 213 18.03 24.01 -8.61
N PRO A 214 19.00 23.82 -9.53
CA PRO A 214 19.53 24.90 -10.34
C PRO A 214 18.39 25.61 -11.10
N ASP A 215 18.43 26.93 -11.23
CA ASP A 215 17.37 27.73 -11.86
C ASP A 215 16.98 27.25 -13.27
N VAL A 216 17.89 26.54 -13.95
CA VAL A 216 17.67 25.92 -15.27
C VAL A 216 16.60 24.82 -15.24
N VAL A 217 16.56 23.98 -14.20
CA VAL A 217 15.58 22.90 -14.06
C VAL A 217 14.23 23.43 -13.57
N ARG A 218 14.25 24.52 -12.77
CA ARG A 218 13.04 25.17 -12.26
C ARG A 218 12.14 25.73 -13.38
N LYS A 219 12.72 26.15 -14.51
CA LYS A 219 11.98 26.64 -15.70
C LYS A 219 11.25 25.56 -16.51
N HIS A 220 11.55 24.28 -16.28
CA HIS A 220 11.03 23.17 -17.06
C HIS A 220 10.06 22.27 -16.29
N LEU A 221 9.79 22.58 -15.01
CA LEU A 221 8.78 21.86 -14.23
C LEU A 221 7.38 22.39 -14.58
N PRO A 222 6.40 21.51 -14.84
CA PRO A 222 5.02 21.93 -15.07
C PRO A 222 4.47 22.57 -13.79
N HIS A 223 4.06 23.83 -13.90
CA HIS A 223 3.35 24.57 -12.86
C HIS A 223 1.99 23.93 -12.54
#